data_AF-A0A8I1HVX6-F1
#
_entry.id   AF-A0A8I1HVX6-F1
#
_cell.length_a   1.000
_cell.length_b   1.000
_cell.length_c   1.000
_cell.angle_alpha   90.00
_cell.angle_beta   90.00
_cell.angle_gamma   90.00
#
_symmetry.space_group_name_H-M   'P 1'
#
loop_
_entity.id
_entity.type
_entity.pdbx_description
1 polymer ?
#
loop_
_entity_poly.entity_id
_entity_poly.type
_entity_poly.pdbx_seq_one_letter_code
_entity_poly.pdbx_strand_id
1 'polypeptide(L)'
;MVADSWFGNQGLFKPLRQSLDSRGHLLSRLRANNNLYAMPEQPQGRRFGRPKKYGDYLGTTTSLAIAHQEHATEIAVNLYGTTRTVLFATSIVMQKTLKCPIRVVWVYRRTRWVALFTTNLSLSVAQIIEYYGARWKIEASFKELKQDIGSAEAQNRKPVAVYNHLNLCMMAVSLAWCMPSI
;
A
#
# COMPACT_ATOMS: atom_id res chain seq x y z
N MET A 1 -3.67 -4.11 -8.43
CA MET A 1 -2.75 -5.00 -7.70
C MET A 1 -2.38 -4.36 -6.37
N VAL A 2 -2.44 -5.11 -5.27
CA VAL A 2 -1.98 -4.66 -3.94
C VAL A 2 -0.60 -5.27 -3.70
N ALA A 3 0.41 -4.45 -3.42
CA ALA A 3 1.80 -4.91 -3.31
C ALA A 3 2.50 -4.29 -2.09
N ASP A 4 3.50 -4.97 -1.53
CA ASP A 4 4.24 -4.46 -0.37
C ASP A 4 5.14 -3.26 -0.71
N SER A 5 5.65 -2.54 0.30
CA SER A 5 6.53 -1.37 0.12
C SER A 5 7.79 -1.70 -0.71
N TRP A 6 8.22 -2.96 -0.68
CA TRP A 6 9.31 -3.47 -1.54
C TRP A 6 8.97 -3.41 -3.03
N PHE A 7 7.70 -3.59 -3.39
CA PHE A 7 7.17 -3.62 -4.75
C PHE A 7 6.49 -2.31 -5.17
N GLY A 8 6.33 -1.35 -4.25
CA GLY A 8 5.84 0.01 -4.51
C GLY A 8 6.80 0.90 -5.31
N ASN A 9 7.68 0.31 -6.12
CA ASN A 9 8.75 0.98 -6.84
C ASN A 9 8.54 0.92 -8.37
N GLN A 10 9.35 1.67 -9.13
CA GLN A 10 9.23 1.73 -10.59
C GLN A 10 9.48 0.38 -11.28
N GLY A 11 10.25 -0.51 -10.65
CA GLY A 11 10.63 -1.80 -11.20
C GLY A 11 9.43 -2.72 -11.41
N LEU A 12 8.42 -2.62 -10.55
CA LEU A 12 7.18 -3.39 -10.68
C LEU A 12 6.04 -2.58 -11.35
N PHE A 13 5.99 -1.26 -11.15
CA PHE A 13 4.95 -0.43 -11.79
C PHE A 13 5.11 -0.33 -13.31
N LYS A 14 6.35 -0.22 -13.82
CA LYS A 14 6.62 -0.10 -15.27
C LYS A 14 6.16 -1.33 -16.07
N PRO A 15 6.55 -2.56 -15.73
CA PRO A 15 6.08 -3.75 -16.47
C PRO A 15 4.57 -3.97 -16.32
N LEU A 16 3.99 -3.65 -15.16
CA LEU A 16 2.55 -3.78 -14.93
C LEU A 16 1.74 -2.81 -15.81
N ARG A 17 2.22 -1.58 -16.00
CA ARG A 17 1.63 -0.62 -16.94
C ARG A 17 1.89 -1.00 -18.40
N GLN A 18 2.97 -1.71 -18.70
CA GLN A 18 3.26 -2.21 -20.05
C GLN A 18 2.41 -3.43 -20.42
N SER A 19 1.99 -4.24 -19.45
CA SER A 19 1.16 -5.44 -19.69
C SER A 19 -0.35 -5.18 -19.57
N LEU A 20 -0.77 -4.21 -18.75
CA LEU A 20 -2.18 -3.90 -18.48
C LEU A 20 -2.59 -2.50 -18.94
N ASP A 21 -1.74 -1.79 -19.67
CA ASP A 21 -1.91 -0.39 -20.09
C ASP A 21 -2.32 0.53 -18.91
N SER A 22 -3.37 1.34 -19.11
CA SER A 22 -3.93 2.26 -18.11
C SER A 22 -4.80 1.59 -17.04
N ARG A 23 -5.07 0.28 -17.15
CA ARG A 23 -5.95 -0.47 -16.23
C ARG A 23 -5.21 -1.01 -15.00
N GLY A 24 -3.87 -1.02 -15.05
CA GLY A 24 -3.01 -1.46 -13.96
C GLY A 24 -2.89 -0.44 -12.83
N HIS A 25 -3.74 -0.54 -11.80
CA HIS A 25 -3.62 0.29 -10.60
C HIS A 25 -2.79 -0.39 -9.50
N LEU A 26 -1.98 0.39 -8.81
CA LEU A 26 -1.16 -0.04 -7.69
C LEU A 26 -1.76 0.51 -6.39
N LEU A 27 -1.82 -0.32 -5.35
CA LEU A 27 -2.10 0.06 -3.97
C LEU A 27 -0.99 -0.50 -3.09
N SER A 28 -0.26 0.35 -2.37
CA SER A 28 0.91 -0.06 -1.59
C SER A 28 1.23 0.92 -0.46
N ARG A 29 2.26 0.62 0.34
CA ARG A 29 2.77 1.49 1.40
C ARG A 29 3.90 2.37 0.88
N LEU A 30 3.79 3.66 1.14
CA LEU A 30 4.79 4.65 0.80
C LEU A 30 5.87 4.70 1.90
N ARG A 31 7.16 4.74 1.52
CA ARG A 31 8.26 4.87 2.49
C ARG A 31 8.31 6.29 3.06
N ALA A 32 8.78 6.39 4.30
CA ALA A 32 8.86 7.63 5.06
C ALA A 32 9.68 8.74 4.37
N ASN A 33 10.77 8.38 3.71
CA ASN A 33 11.68 9.30 3.03
C ASN A 33 11.33 9.57 1.56
N ASN A 34 10.15 9.16 1.08
CA ASN A 34 9.75 9.47 -0.30
C ASN A 34 9.46 10.96 -0.47
N ASN A 35 10.09 11.57 -1.47
CA ASN A 35 9.86 12.95 -1.89
C ASN A 35 8.57 13.06 -2.71
N LEU A 36 7.70 13.99 -2.32
CA LEU A 36 6.40 14.23 -2.94
C LEU A 36 6.36 15.65 -3.52
N TYR A 37 5.67 15.78 -4.66
CA TYR A 37 5.59 17.01 -5.43
C TYR A 37 4.13 17.38 -5.69
N ALA A 38 3.86 18.67 -5.86
CA ALA A 38 2.56 19.14 -6.28
C ALA A 38 2.24 18.70 -7.71
N MET A 39 0.95 18.72 -8.05
CA MET A 39 0.53 18.64 -9.44
C MET A 39 1.13 19.82 -10.22
N PRO A 40 1.56 19.64 -11.47
CA PRO A 40 2.01 20.76 -12.28
C PRO A 40 0.85 21.75 -12.46
N GLU A 41 1.10 23.03 -12.22
CA GLU A 41 0.12 24.08 -12.47
C GLU A 41 -0.29 24.06 -13.94
N GLN A 42 -1.59 24.24 -14.19
CA GLN A 42 -2.06 24.41 -15.56
C GLN A 42 -1.52 25.75 -16.10
N PRO A 43 -0.88 25.76 -17.27
CA PRO A 43 -0.32 26.99 -17.81
C PRO A 43 -1.43 27.99 -18.10
N GLN A 44 -1.41 29.14 -17.44
CA GLN A 44 -2.22 30.31 -17.80
C GLN A 44 -1.59 30.96 -19.05
N GLY A 45 -1.90 30.42 -20.22
CA GLY A 45 -1.47 30.95 -21.52
C GLY A 45 -0.41 30.14 -22.25
N ARG A 46 -0.04 30.63 -23.44
CA ARG A 46 0.85 29.93 -24.37
C ARG A 46 2.32 30.12 -23.94
N ARG A 47 2.88 29.14 -23.24
CA ARG A 47 4.33 29.09 -22.94
C ARG A 47 5.09 28.37 -24.04
N PHE A 48 6.22 28.92 -24.47
CA PHE A 48 7.20 28.21 -25.27
C PHE A 48 7.96 27.21 -24.40
N GLY A 49 8.06 25.96 -24.87
CA GLY A 49 8.80 24.89 -24.20
C GLY A 49 7.93 23.73 -23.68
N ARG A 50 8.59 22.66 -23.22
CA ARG A 50 7.92 21.46 -22.71
C ARG A 50 7.17 21.78 -21.41
N PRO A 51 5.88 21.44 -21.26
CA PRO A 51 5.14 21.60 -20.02
C PRO A 51 5.86 20.95 -18.83
N LYS A 52 5.87 21.64 -17.68
CA LYS A 52 6.43 21.07 -16.44
C LYS A 52 5.66 19.81 -16.08
N LYS A 53 6.39 18.73 -15.76
CA LYS A 53 5.79 17.45 -15.37
C LYS A 53 5.46 17.38 -13.87
N TYR A 54 6.12 18.18 -13.06
CA TYR A 54 5.99 18.22 -11.60
C TYR A 54 5.81 19.67 -11.17
N GLY A 55 4.94 19.90 -10.19
CA GLY A 55 4.85 21.18 -9.49
C GLY A 55 5.93 21.28 -8.41
N ASP A 56 5.70 22.17 -7.46
CA ASP A 56 6.65 22.45 -6.38
C ASP A 56 6.90 21.26 -5.47
N TYR A 57 8.05 21.25 -4.83
CA TYR A 57 8.39 20.24 -3.85
C TYR A 57 7.58 20.46 -2.57
N LEU A 58 6.80 19.45 -2.17
CA LEU A 58 5.92 19.52 -0.99
C LEU A 58 6.60 18.99 0.28
N GLY A 59 7.67 18.22 0.14
CA GLY A 59 8.36 17.59 1.26
C GLY A 59 8.45 16.07 1.16
N THR A 60 8.86 15.46 2.27
CA THR A 60 8.91 14.01 2.43
C THR A 60 7.57 13.45 2.90
N THR A 61 7.40 12.14 2.80
CA THR A 61 6.20 11.47 3.31
C THR A 61 6.03 11.66 4.81
N THR A 62 7.13 11.69 5.58
CA THR A 62 7.12 11.99 7.02
C THR A 62 6.73 13.43 7.32
N SER A 63 7.34 14.40 6.64
CA SER A 63 7.04 15.82 6.92
C SER A 63 5.58 16.14 6.60
N LEU A 64 5.05 15.57 5.52
CA LEU A 64 3.63 15.69 5.17
C LEU A 64 2.72 14.92 6.13
N ALA A 65 3.14 13.76 6.64
CA ALA A 65 2.39 13.06 7.67
C ALA A 65 2.21 13.91 8.93
N ILE A 66 3.26 14.63 9.36
CA ILE A 66 3.22 15.50 10.52
C ILE A 66 2.34 16.73 10.24
N ALA A 67 2.56 17.41 9.11
CA ALA A 67 1.81 18.60 8.73
C ALA A 67 0.29 18.34 8.57
N HIS A 68 -0.08 17.17 8.07
CA HIS A 68 -1.48 16.81 7.88
C HIS A 68 -2.14 16.20 9.14
N GLN A 69 -1.39 15.93 10.20
CA GLN A 69 -1.93 15.26 11.39
C GLN A 69 -2.99 16.11 12.11
N GLU A 70 -2.81 17.43 12.18
CA GLU A 70 -3.78 18.34 12.81
C GLU A 70 -5.10 18.42 12.04
N HIS A 71 -5.08 18.14 10.74
CA HIS A 71 -6.23 18.18 9.85
C HIS A 71 -6.82 16.79 9.61
N ALA A 72 -6.39 15.79 10.39
CA ALA A 72 -6.85 14.42 10.22
C ALA A 72 -8.31 14.27 10.66
N THR A 73 -9.06 13.45 9.93
CA THR A 73 -10.48 13.20 10.16
C THR A 73 -10.71 11.72 10.44
N GLU A 74 -11.79 11.42 11.15
CA GLU A 74 -12.16 10.04 11.46
C GLU A 74 -13.04 9.45 10.37
N ILE A 75 -12.82 8.16 10.07
CA ILE A 75 -13.67 7.37 9.18
C ILE A 75 -13.90 5.99 9.76
N ALA A 76 -15.14 5.50 9.68
CA ALA A 76 -15.47 4.12 9.97
C ALA A 76 -15.13 3.25 8.76
N VAL A 77 -14.34 2.20 8.97
CA VAL A 77 -13.96 1.22 7.94
C VAL A 77 -14.27 -0.19 8.41
N ASN A 78 -14.68 -1.06 7.49
CA ASN A 78 -14.90 -2.46 7.77
C ASN A 78 -13.60 -3.24 7.59
N LEU A 79 -12.92 -3.52 8.71
CA LEU A 79 -11.73 -4.35 8.72
C LEU A 79 -12.12 -5.75 9.20
N TYR A 80 -12.36 -6.64 8.24
CA TYR A 80 -12.66 -8.07 8.47
C TYR A 80 -13.94 -8.33 9.26
N GLY A 81 -15.04 -7.69 8.86
CA GLY A 81 -16.34 -7.84 9.51
C GLY A 81 -16.46 -7.06 10.82
N THR A 82 -15.40 -6.36 11.23
CA THR A 82 -15.42 -5.44 12.38
C THR A 82 -15.29 -4.01 11.88
N THR A 83 -16.29 -3.18 12.18
CA THR A 83 -16.20 -1.74 11.97
C THR A 83 -15.21 -1.13 12.94
N ARG A 84 -14.22 -0.40 12.42
CA ARG A 84 -13.24 0.33 13.22
C ARG A 84 -13.16 1.77 12.75
N THR A 85 -13.10 2.68 13.72
CA THR A 85 -12.83 4.09 13.45
C THR A 85 -11.33 4.30 13.29
N VAL A 86 -10.94 4.99 12.22
CA VAL A 86 -9.55 5.27 11.87
C VAL A 86 -9.39 6.76 11.62
N LEU A 87 -8.36 7.35 12.21
CA LEU A 87 -7.97 8.73 11.95
C LEU A 87 -7.07 8.79 10.71
N PHE A 88 -7.40 9.63 9.74
CA PHE A 88 -6.67 9.72 8.48
C PHE A 88 -6.54 11.14 7.94
N ALA A 89 -5.54 11.35 7.09
CA ALA A 89 -5.47 12.49 6.19
C ALA A 89 -5.17 12.01 4.76
N THR A 90 -5.57 12.79 3.75
CA THR A 90 -5.35 12.42 2.35
C THR A 90 -4.94 13.60 1.49
N SER A 91 -4.12 13.32 0.47
CA SER A 91 -3.72 14.31 -0.53
C SER A 91 -3.44 13.63 -1.87
N ILE A 92 -3.64 14.36 -2.97
CA ILE A 92 -3.26 13.93 -4.31
C ILE A 92 -1.96 14.65 -4.69
N VAL A 93 -0.92 13.87 -4.97
CA VAL A 93 0.43 14.37 -5.21
C VAL A 93 1.07 13.67 -6.40
N MET A 94 2.09 14.31 -6.98
CA MET A 94 2.94 13.69 -7.99
C MET A 94 4.09 12.93 -7.34
N GLN A 95 4.28 11.67 -7.78
CA GLN A 95 5.39 10.84 -7.32
C GLN A 95 6.44 10.71 -8.46
N LYS A 96 7.69 11.06 -8.16
CA LYS A 96 8.76 11.20 -9.17
C LYS A 96 9.24 9.88 -9.79
N THR A 97 9.20 8.78 -9.02
CA THR A 97 9.63 7.43 -9.42
C THR A 97 8.60 6.77 -10.37
N LEU A 98 7.32 6.85 -10.03
CA LEU A 98 6.17 6.36 -10.79
C LEU A 98 5.79 7.31 -11.93
N LYS A 99 6.21 8.59 -11.82
CA LYS A 99 6.00 9.65 -12.81
C LYS A 99 4.52 9.90 -13.14
N CYS A 100 3.65 9.69 -12.15
CA CYS A 100 2.19 9.84 -12.26
C CYS A 100 1.61 10.41 -10.95
N PRO A 101 0.37 10.93 -10.98
CA PRO A 101 -0.35 11.29 -9.77
C PRO A 101 -0.69 10.04 -8.96
N ILE A 102 -0.65 10.20 -7.65
CA ILE A 102 -1.09 9.20 -6.68
C ILE A 102 -1.96 9.87 -5.61
N ARG A 103 -2.94 9.13 -5.10
CA ARG A 103 -3.62 9.49 -3.87
C ARG A 103 -2.85 8.87 -2.71
N VAL A 104 -2.43 9.68 -1.76
CA VAL A 104 -1.80 9.25 -0.52
C VAL A 104 -2.82 9.35 0.60
N VAL A 105 -2.86 8.33 1.45
CA VAL A 105 -3.68 8.26 2.66
C VAL A 105 -2.75 7.96 3.83
N TRP A 106 -2.59 8.94 4.72
CA TRP A 106 -1.91 8.74 5.99
C TRP A 106 -2.93 8.26 7.01
N VAL A 107 -2.67 7.10 7.60
CA VAL A 107 -3.46 6.52 8.68
C VAL A 107 -2.71 6.69 9.98
N TYR A 108 -3.33 7.33 10.96
CA TYR A 108 -2.72 7.63 12.26
C TYR A 108 -3.21 6.66 13.33
N ARG A 109 -2.30 6.26 14.22
CA ARG A 109 -2.59 5.38 15.36
C ARG A 109 -1.73 5.78 16.56
N ARG A 110 -2.36 6.45 17.54
CA ARG A 110 -1.71 6.96 18.77
C ARG A 110 -0.44 7.75 18.41
N THR A 111 0.73 7.13 18.51
CA THR A 111 2.05 7.74 18.27
C THR A 111 2.70 7.37 16.94
N ARG A 112 2.04 6.57 16.10
CA ARG A 112 2.58 6.07 14.83
C ARG A 112 1.64 6.39 13.68
N TRP A 113 2.17 6.39 12.46
CA TRP A 113 1.41 6.55 11.24
C TRP A 113 1.86 5.57 10.16
N VAL A 114 1.00 5.31 9.19
CA VAL A 114 1.29 4.53 7.99
C VAL A 114 0.79 5.31 6.78
N ALA A 115 1.65 5.51 5.77
CA ALA A 115 1.26 6.12 4.50
C ALA A 115 0.94 5.04 3.47
N LEU A 116 -0.30 4.99 3.01
CA LEU A 116 -0.74 4.18 1.89
C LEU A 116 -0.82 5.06 0.64
N PHE A 117 -0.58 4.50 -0.53
CA PHE A 117 -0.81 5.22 -1.78
C PHE A 117 -1.49 4.34 -2.81
N THR A 118 -2.24 4.97 -3.69
CA THR A 118 -2.75 4.33 -4.90
C THR A 118 -2.60 5.21 -6.14
N THR A 119 -2.40 4.56 -7.29
CA THR A 119 -2.49 5.21 -8.60
C THR A 119 -3.92 5.30 -9.13
N ASN A 120 -4.91 4.68 -8.46
CA ASN A 120 -6.31 4.86 -8.78
C ASN A 120 -6.91 6.02 -7.97
N LEU A 121 -7.09 7.18 -8.60
CA LEU A 121 -7.65 8.36 -7.95
C LEU A 121 -9.16 8.27 -7.71
N SER A 122 -9.86 7.27 -8.26
CA SER A 122 -11.30 7.08 -8.03
C SER A 122 -11.61 6.32 -6.74
N LEU A 123 -10.63 5.64 -6.12
CA LEU A 123 -10.87 4.84 -4.91
C LEU A 123 -11.11 5.70 -3.68
N SER A 124 -12.17 5.42 -2.94
CA SER A 124 -12.43 6.10 -1.67
C SER A 124 -11.35 5.79 -0.63
N VAL A 125 -11.21 6.65 0.37
CA VAL A 125 -10.26 6.42 1.47
C VAL A 125 -10.59 5.14 2.22
N ALA A 126 -11.88 4.88 2.48
CA ALA A 126 -12.33 3.65 3.12
C ALA A 126 -11.88 2.42 2.32
N GLN A 127 -12.15 2.39 1.01
CA GLN A 127 -11.73 1.29 0.14
C GLN A 127 -10.20 1.09 0.15
N ILE A 128 -9.42 2.16 0.11
CA ILE A 128 -7.95 2.09 0.18
C ILE A 128 -7.51 1.42 1.47
N ILE A 129 -8.09 1.82 2.61
CA ILE A 129 -7.76 1.27 3.92
C ILE A 129 -8.23 -0.19 4.04
N GLU A 130 -9.42 -0.52 3.56
CA GLU A 130 -9.99 -1.87 3.62
C GLU A 130 -9.24 -2.86 2.72
N TYR A 131 -8.98 -2.50 1.47
CA TYR A 131 -8.23 -3.32 0.53
C TYR A 131 -6.80 -3.56 0.99
N TYR A 132 -6.15 -2.54 1.56
CA TYR A 132 -4.83 -2.73 2.14
C TYR A 132 -4.90 -3.50 3.47
N GLY A 133 -5.95 -3.24 4.25
CA GLY A 133 -6.28 -3.94 5.48
C GLY A 133 -6.31 -5.43 5.27
N ALA A 134 -7.01 -5.92 4.23
CA ALA A 134 -7.08 -7.31 3.75
C ALA A 134 -5.70 -8.00 3.59
N ARG A 135 -4.66 -7.22 3.25
CA ARG A 135 -3.29 -7.70 3.11
C ARG A 135 -2.54 -7.79 4.44
N TRP A 136 -2.81 -6.89 5.38
CA TRP A 136 -2.16 -6.91 6.70
C TRP A 136 -2.41 -8.24 7.42
N LYS A 137 -3.63 -8.80 7.38
CA LYS A 137 -3.92 -10.08 8.05
C LYS A 137 -3.14 -11.22 7.45
N ILE A 138 -2.90 -11.22 6.13
CA ILE A 138 -2.03 -12.21 5.49
C ILE A 138 -0.60 -12.13 6.07
N GLU A 139 -0.04 -10.92 6.19
CA GLU A 139 1.28 -10.72 6.80
C GLU A 139 1.32 -11.07 8.29
N ALA A 140 0.27 -10.71 9.05
CA ALA A 140 0.13 -11.04 10.46
C ALA A 140 0.01 -12.56 10.66
N SER A 141 -0.81 -13.25 9.86
CA SER A 141 -0.94 -14.69 9.88
C SER A 141 0.37 -15.39 9.48
N PHE A 142 1.12 -14.88 8.50
CA PHE A 142 2.46 -15.42 8.21
C PHE A 142 3.47 -15.18 9.34
N LYS A 143 3.33 -14.07 10.09
CA LYS A 143 4.17 -13.78 11.25
C LYS A 143 3.79 -14.68 12.44
N GLU A 144 2.50 -14.88 12.69
CA GLU A 144 1.95 -15.81 13.68
C GLU A 144 2.36 -17.25 13.35
N LEU A 145 2.18 -17.71 12.11
CA LEU A 145 2.66 -19.02 11.67
C LEU A 145 4.18 -19.18 11.91
N LYS A 146 4.99 -18.14 11.70
CA LYS A 146 6.43 -18.21 12.00
C LYS A 146 6.75 -18.23 13.49
N GLN A 147 5.94 -17.57 14.32
CA GLN A 147 6.12 -17.53 15.78
C GLN A 147 5.56 -18.79 16.47
N ASP A 148 4.43 -19.33 16.01
CA ASP A 148 3.75 -20.50 16.58
C ASP A 148 4.30 -21.83 16.06
N ILE A 149 4.85 -21.89 14.83
CA ILE A 149 5.46 -23.12 14.28
C ILE A 149 6.90 -23.32 14.79
N GLY A 150 7.46 -22.40 15.59
CA GLY A 150 8.82 -22.60 16.12
C GLY A 150 9.83 -22.86 14.98
N SER A 151 9.83 -22.03 13.94
CA SER A 151 10.78 -22.13 12.81
C SER A 151 12.23 -21.73 13.20
N ALA A 152 12.63 -22.03 14.44
CA ALA A 152 14.01 -22.17 14.86
C ALA A 152 14.40 -23.64 15.13
N GLU A 153 13.45 -24.60 15.11
CA GLU A 153 13.73 -26.00 15.48
C GLU A 153 13.26 -27.06 14.47
N ALA A 154 12.87 -26.69 13.25
CA ALA A 154 12.79 -27.69 12.18
C ALA A 154 14.20 -27.96 11.61
N GLN A 155 14.94 -28.90 12.20
CA GLN A 155 16.19 -29.44 11.64
C GLN A 155 15.98 -30.27 10.36
N ASN A 156 15.17 -29.80 9.42
CA ASN A 156 15.01 -30.48 8.13
C ASN A 156 16.06 -29.97 7.14
N ARG A 157 17.15 -30.72 7.01
CA ARG A 157 18.32 -30.42 6.15
C ARG A 157 18.08 -30.66 4.65
N LYS A 158 16.85 -31.01 4.23
CA LYS A 158 16.53 -31.34 2.82
C LYS A 158 15.54 -30.33 2.21
N PRO A 159 15.89 -29.64 1.11
CA PRO A 159 15.09 -28.57 0.54
C PRO A 159 13.69 -29.01 0.11
N VAL A 160 13.54 -30.25 -0.36
CA VAL A 160 12.24 -30.82 -0.79
C VAL A 160 11.23 -30.91 0.37
N ALA A 161 11.68 -31.18 1.60
CA ALA A 161 10.79 -31.26 2.76
C ALA A 161 10.27 -29.87 3.17
N VAL A 162 11.08 -28.82 2.99
CA VAL A 162 10.69 -27.43 3.25
C VAL A 162 9.66 -26.95 2.24
N TYR A 163 9.86 -27.26 0.95
CA TYR A 163 8.89 -26.93 -0.10
C TYR A 163 7.55 -27.66 0.12
N ASN A 164 7.59 -28.95 0.46
CA ASN A 164 6.37 -29.72 0.70
C ASN A 164 5.60 -29.22 1.92
N HIS A 165 6.30 -28.90 3.02
CA HIS A 165 5.66 -28.34 4.21
C HIS A 165 5.03 -26.97 3.93
N LEU A 166 5.76 -26.08 3.22
CA LEU A 166 5.25 -24.78 2.84
C LEU A 166 4.03 -24.87 1.89
N ASN A 167 4.08 -25.77 0.90
CA ASN A 167 2.97 -26.01 -0.02
C ASN A 167 1.75 -26.61 0.70
N LEU A 168 1.97 -27.50 1.68
CA LEU A 168 0.90 -28.07 2.50
C LEU A 168 0.23 -26.99 3.37
N CYS A 169 1.02 -26.10 3.99
CA CYS A 169 0.51 -24.98 4.76
C CYS A 169 -0.28 -23.99 3.89
N MET A 170 0.21 -23.70 2.67
CA MET A 170 -0.51 -22.84 1.72
C MET A 170 -1.82 -23.47 1.23
N MET A 171 -1.86 -24.79 1.00
CA MET A 171 -3.10 -25.50 0.69
C MET A 171 -4.08 -25.51 1.88
N ALA A 172 -3.59 -25.75 3.10
CA ALA A 172 -4.41 -25.78 4.31
C ALA A 172 -5.06 -24.42 4.59
N VAL A 173 -4.32 -23.32 4.42
CA VAL A 173 -4.86 -21.96 4.55
C VAL A 173 -5.91 -21.67 3.47
N SER A 174 -5.70 -22.16 2.24
CA SER A 174 -6.67 -22.01 1.15
C SER A 174 -7.96 -22.81 1.40
N LEU A 175 -7.84 -24.03 1.97
CA LEU A 175 -8.98 -24.88 2.32
C LEU A 175 -9.78 -24.34 3.52
N ALA A 176 -9.09 -23.86 4.56
CA ALA A 176 -9.71 -23.23 5.72
C ALA A 176 -10.48 -21.94 5.37
N TRP A 177 -10.10 -21.27 4.27
CA TRP A 177 -10.78 -20.07 3.79
C TRP A 177 -11.93 -20.36 2.83
N CYS A 178 -11.92 -21.53 2.17
CA CYS A 178 -12.96 -21.94 1.21
C CYS A 178 -14.16 -22.64 1.88
N MET A 179 -14.01 -23.13 3.12
CA MET A 179 -15.11 -23.74 3.88
C MET A 179 -15.54 -22.84 5.04
N PRO A 180 -16.41 -21.83 4.83
CA PRO A 180 -17.20 -21.28 5.91
C PRO A 180 -18.29 -22.31 6.27
N SER A 181 -18.08 -22.99 7.40
CA SER A 181 -19.08 -23.67 8.26
C SER A 181 -20.33 -24.27 7.58
N ILE A 182 -20.39 -25.61 7.54
CA ILE A 182 -21.68 -26.33 7.68
C ILE A 182 -22.20 -26.10 9.11
#